data_AF-A0A2M7AK56-F1
#
_entry.id   AF-A0A2M7AK56-F1
#
_cell.length_a   1.000
_cell.length_b   1.000
_cell.length_c   1.000
_cell.angle_alpha   90.00
_cell.angle_beta   90.00
_cell.angle_gamma   90.00
#
_symmetry.space_group_name_H-M   'P 1'
#
loop_
_entity.id
_entity.type
_entity.pdbx_description
1 polymer ?
#
loop_
_entity_poly.entity_id
_entity_poly.type
_entity_poly.pdbx_seq_one_letter_code
_entity_poly.pdbx_strand_id
1 'polypeptide(L)'
;MKKIFLGLILLTLILGIRGVSSALEMNELPTFTTTSAYNNYAWDTPPLISAVAISPLPPAEGVPVTVSASIFNDPDKTDVETVSATLRYSLDGGKSWEEVMMEQDEGNERLWRGVIPGQPGDTRVLFYLSASDATGNITTEVPGENLDWPPLSNERLAQTVVDENDKEQIVPDSLDILSCFAGFDEEYLYFKMVIEKKITRGTLHPPFLHAYCIGLLNLDKGLNILGSYLLCYVPYLTLGNYPECVFYDLGHMNFLFDVEASAKVEENILYLRVKRSALGDNPSKSLRLFQGTLGITTILVGERSRATQEALDLIGFSEEMLKTFREKGQVTFEDINKLKGYYTFEDATNYTNLYLRNHSYTVESEK
;
A
#
# COMPACT_ATOMS: atom_id res chain seq x y z
N MET A 1 -0.47 -11.88 -29.47
CA MET A 1 -0.12 -10.55 -28.92
C MET A 1 -0.74 -10.29 -27.54
N LYS A 2 -2.07 -10.38 -27.33
CA LYS A 2 -2.71 -10.11 -26.02
C LYS A 2 -2.11 -10.86 -24.82
N LYS A 3 -1.96 -12.19 -24.92
CA LYS A 3 -1.35 -13.01 -23.85
C LYS A 3 0.14 -12.70 -23.59
N ILE A 4 0.86 -12.25 -24.62
CA ILE A 4 2.30 -11.93 -24.54
C ILE A 4 2.50 -10.60 -23.82
N PHE A 5 1.69 -9.59 -24.15
CA PHE A 5 1.74 -8.28 -23.50
C PHE A 5 1.36 -8.37 -22.01
N LEU A 6 0.29 -9.12 -21.69
CA LEU A 6 -0.09 -9.38 -20.31
C LEU A 6 0.99 -10.16 -19.55
N GLY A 7 1.57 -11.19 -20.17
CA GLY A 7 2.67 -11.95 -19.58
C GLY A 7 3.93 -11.13 -19.31
N LEU A 8 4.25 -10.14 -20.15
CA LEU A 8 5.37 -9.22 -19.95
C LEU A 8 5.11 -8.24 -18.80
N ILE A 9 3.92 -7.63 -18.73
CA ILE A 9 3.54 -6.77 -17.60
C ILE A 9 3.54 -7.57 -16.28
N LEU A 10 3.00 -8.79 -16.31
CA LEU A 10 2.97 -9.72 -15.17
C LEU A 10 4.39 -10.04 -14.71
N LEU A 11 5.27 -10.40 -15.65
CA LEU A 11 6.67 -10.68 -15.40
C LEU A 11 7.37 -9.50 -14.72
N THR A 12 7.15 -8.26 -15.19
CA THR A 12 7.81 -7.11 -14.59
C THR A 12 7.26 -6.73 -13.23
N LEU A 13 5.94 -6.87 -13.00
CA LEU A 13 5.36 -6.70 -11.66
C LEU A 13 5.95 -7.70 -10.66
N ILE A 14 6.14 -8.97 -11.06
CA ILE A 14 6.74 -10.01 -10.22
C ILE A 14 8.23 -9.74 -9.95
N LEU A 15 8.96 -9.25 -10.96
CA LEU A 15 10.39 -8.96 -10.86
C LEU A 15 10.70 -7.71 -10.04
N GLY A 16 9.86 -6.66 -10.13
CA GLY A 16 9.97 -5.47 -9.27
C GLY A 16 9.92 -5.86 -7.80
N ILE A 17 8.84 -6.56 -7.41
CA ILE A 17 8.58 -6.98 -6.01
C ILE A 17 9.70 -7.84 -5.41
N ARG A 18 10.57 -8.45 -6.22
CA ARG A 18 11.67 -9.31 -5.76
C ARG A 18 13.06 -8.68 -5.85
N GLY A 19 13.18 -7.40 -6.22
CA GLY A 19 14.47 -6.68 -6.18
C GLY A 19 15.59 -7.30 -7.03
N VAL A 20 15.29 -7.82 -8.23
CA VAL A 20 16.33 -8.40 -9.09
C VAL A 20 17.18 -7.28 -9.72
N SER A 21 18.31 -6.97 -9.08
CA SER A 21 19.29 -6.01 -9.58
C SER A 21 20.20 -6.63 -10.64
N SER A 22 20.13 -6.19 -11.89
CA SER A 22 21.23 -6.41 -12.85
C SER A 22 22.01 -5.11 -13.04
N ALA A 23 23.15 -5.00 -12.37
CA ALA A 23 24.11 -3.92 -12.56
C ALA A 23 24.85 -4.11 -13.90
N LEU A 24 24.64 -3.18 -14.82
CA LEU A 24 25.51 -2.94 -15.98
C LEU A 24 25.61 -1.42 -16.16
N GLU A 25 26.85 -0.94 -16.24
CA GLU A 25 27.20 0.47 -16.35
C GLU A 25 26.56 1.09 -17.60
N MET A 26 25.59 1.99 -17.39
CA MET A 26 25.07 2.90 -18.41
C MET A 26 25.45 4.32 -18.01
N ASN A 27 26.50 4.87 -18.62
CA ASN A 27 27.05 6.20 -18.31
C ASN A 27 26.14 7.40 -18.71
N GLU A 28 24.88 7.15 -19.10
CA GLU A 28 23.93 8.21 -19.49
C GLU A 28 22.56 8.12 -18.80
N LEU A 29 22.35 7.13 -17.94
CA LEU A 29 21.24 7.14 -16.98
C LEU A 29 21.81 7.56 -15.61
N PRO A 30 21.06 8.29 -14.78
CA PRO A 30 21.56 8.66 -13.46
C PRO A 30 22.05 7.41 -12.71
N THR A 31 23.20 7.51 -12.06
CA THR A 31 23.71 6.44 -11.20
C THR A 31 22.78 6.32 -9.99
N PHE A 32 21.82 5.40 -10.05
CA PHE A 32 20.85 5.22 -8.98
C PHE A 32 21.39 4.24 -7.94
N THR A 33 21.67 4.74 -6.73
CA THR A 33 21.94 3.91 -5.57
C THR A 33 20.62 3.40 -5.02
N THR A 34 20.45 2.08 -4.88
CA THR A 34 19.25 1.43 -4.33
C THR A 34 19.16 1.56 -2.80
N THR A 35 19.57 2.70 -2.26
CA THR A 35 19.20 3.11 -0.90
C THR A 35 17.78 3.64 -0.94
N SER A 36 16.81 2.81 -1.36
CA SER A 36 15.45 3.04 -0.89
C SER A 36 15.55 3.01 0.63
N ALA A 37 15.07 4.06 1.29
CA ALA A 37 15.08 4.17 2.75
C ALA A 37 14.32 3.02 3.45
N TYR A 38 13.64 2.16 2.69
CA TYR A 38 12.64 1.21 3.15
C TYR A 38 12.93 -0.26 2.75
N ASN A 39 14.18 -0.60 2.46
CA ASN A 39 14.58 -1.87 1.82
C ASN A 39 14.50 -3.14 2.69
N ASN A 40 13.68 -3.19 3.76
CA ASN A 40 13.55 -4.36 4.62
C ASN A 40 12.14 -4.97 4.61
N TYR A 41 11.73 -5.39 3.42
CA TYR A 41 10.46 -6.06 3.07
C TYR A 41 10.01 -7.24 3.98
N ALA A 42 10.89 -7.76 4.85
CA ALA A 42 10.61 -8.92 5.68
C ALA A 42 10.63 -8.66 7.19
N TRP A 43 11.00 -7.45 7.66
CA TRP A 43 11.35 -7.25 9.08
C TRP A 43 10.74 -6.03 9.77
N ASP A 44 10.04 -5.15 9.06
CA ASP A 44 9.33 -4.07 9.73
C ASP A 44 7.99 -4.56 10.29
N THR A 45 7.94 -4.61 11.62
CA THR A 45 6.75 -4.99 12.39
C THR A 45 6.20 -3.75 13.07
N PRO A 46 5.26 -3.03 12.40
CA PRO A 46 4.66 -1.83 12.97
C PRO A 46 4.04 -2.11 14.34
N PRO A 47 3.87 -1.08 15.19
CA PRO A 47 3.22 -1.22 16.50
C PRO A 47 1.90 -1.98 16.40
N LEU A 48 1.53 -2.77 17.39
CA LEU A 48 0.24 -3.43 17.47
C LEU A 48 -0.68 -2.62 18.36
N ILE A 49 -1.89 -2.29 17.91
CA ILE A 49 -2.91 -1.66 18.76
C ILE A 49 -3.83 -2.76 19.27
N SER A 50 -3.75 -3.02 20.57
CA SER A 50 -4.53 -4.04 21.26
C SER A 50 -5.32 -3.44 22.43
N ALA A 51 -6.41 -4.11 22.83
CA ALA A 51 -7.23 -3.79 24.00
C ALA A 51 -7.55 -2.28 24.20
N VAL A 52 -8.43 -1.75 23.36
CA VAL A 52 -8.93 -0.37 23.48
C VAL A 52 -10.07 -0.31 24.51
N ALA A 53 -10.01 0.62 25.44
CA ALA A 53 -11.00 0.83 26.48
C ALA A 53 -11.26 2.32 26.73
N ILE A 54 -12.44 2.64 27.26
CA ILE A 54 -12.81 4.01 27.65
C ILE A 54 -13.21 4.07 29.13
N SER A 55 -13.00 5.21 29.76
CA SER A 55 -13.45 5.50 31.13
C SER A 55 -13.78 6.99 31.28
N PRO A 56 -14.92 7.38 31.89
CA PRO A 56 -15.92 6.50 32.50
C PRO A 56 -16.77 5.73 31.47
N LEU A 57 -17.44 4.68 31.94
CA LEU A 57 -18.40 3.90 31.16
C LEU A 57 -19.67 3.66 32.01
N PRO A 58 -20.83 4.22 31.66
CA PRO A 58 -21.08 5.10 30.50
C PRO A 58 -20.43 6.50 30.66
N PRO A 59 -20.09 7.18 29.56
CA PRO A 59 -19.69 8.59 29.57
C PRO A 59 -20.84 9.50 30.00
N ALA A 60 -20.60 10.38 30.97
CA ALA A 60 -21.58 11.36 31.43
C ALA A 60 -21.38 12.72 30.75
N GLU A 61 -22.45 13.49 30.61
CA GLU A 61 -22.43 14.85 30.05
C GLU A 61 -21.39 15.75 30.74
N GLY A 62 -20.58 16.44 29.92
CA GLY A 62 -19.54 17.36 30.38
C GLY A 62 -18.32 16.68 31.05
N VAL A 63 -18.35 15.35 31.26
CA VAL A 63 -17.24 14.61 31.87
C VAL A 63 -16.25 14.16 30.78
N PRO A 64 -14.95 14.49 30.89
CA PRO A 64 -13.94 14.00 29.96
C PRO A 64 -13.85 12.47 29.93
N VAL A 65 -13.55 11.92 28.75
CA VAL A 65 -13.40 10.47 28.54
C VAL A 65 -11.94 10.15 28.29
N THR A 66 -11.36 9.31 29.14
CA THR A 66 -10.03 8.75 28.95
C THR A 66 -10.14 7.52 28.06
N VAL A 67 -9.51 7.57 26.89
CA VAL A 67 -9.27 6.42 26.02
C VAL A 67 -7.93 5.81 26.39
N SER A 68 -7.91 4.51 26.68
CA SER A 68 -6.69 3.74 26.94
C SER A 68 -6.53 2.65 25.90
N ALA A 69 -5.29 2.39 25.47
CA ALA A 69 -4.98 1.30 24.55
C ALA A 69 -3.66 0.65 24.91
N SER A 70 -3.54 -0.65 24.65
CA SER A 70 -2.27 -1.35 24.73
C SER A 70 -1.59 -1.34 23.36
N ILE A 71 -0.58 -0.48 23.20
CA ILE A 71 0.17 -0.25 21.96
C ILE A 71 1.63 -0.63 22.15
N PHE A 72 2.15 -1.56 21.34
CA PHE A 72 3.52 -2.04 21.46
C PHE A 72 4.01 -2.74 20.19
N ASN A 73 5.31 -2.67 19.92
CA ASN A 73 5.96 -3.55 18.95
C ASN A 73 6.19 -4.94 19.56
N ASP A 74 6.06 -5.99 18.75
CA ASP A 74 6.23 -7.37 19.22
C ASP A 74 7.71 -7.64 19.57
N PRO A 75 8.07 -7.80 20.86
CA PRO A 75 9.47 -7.91 21.28
C PRO A 75 10.15 -9.19 20.79
N ASP A 76 9.37 -10.20 20.36
CA ASP A 76 9.91 -11.41 19.76
C ASP A 76 10.32 -11.20 18.28
N LYS A 77 9.93 -10.06 17.68
CA LYS A 77 10.16 -9.76 16.26
C LYS A 77 11.03 -8.53 16.01
N THR A 78 11.04 -7.56 16.92
CA THR A 78 11.81 -6.32 16.78
C THR A 78 12.18 -5.74 18.14
N ASP A 79 13.30 -5.01 18.19
CA ASP A 79 13.74 -4.18 19.32
C ASP A 79 13.36 -2.69 19.14
N VAL A 80 12.70 -2.35 18.04
CA VAL A 80 12.23 -0.99 17.76
C VAL A 80 11.05 -0.65 18.67
N GLU A 81 11.14 0.50 19.35
CA GLU A 81 10.12 0.98 20.27
C GLU A 81 9.02 1.79 19.58
N THR A 82 7.80 1.71 20.12
CA THR A 82 6.71 2.64 19.77
C THR A 82 7.04 4.03 20.33
N VAL A 83 7.11 5.05 19.48
CA VAL A 83 7.51 6.40 19.87
C VAL A 83 6.37 7.40 19.92
N SER A 84 5.25 7.10 19.26
CA SER A 84 4.08 7.98 19.27
C SER A 84 2.77 7.20 19.17
N ALA A 85 1.72 7.75 19.80
CA ALA A 85 0.35 7.34 19.56
C ALA A 85 -0.56 8.57 19.51
N THR A 86 -1.52 8.55 18.60
CA THR A 86 -2.49 9.62 18.36
C THR A 86 -3.90 9.05 18.42
N LEU A 87 -4.74 9.68 19.22
CA LEU A 87 -6.18 9.47 19.26
C LEU A 87 -6.84 10.51 18.35
N ARG A 88 -7.67 10.05 17.42
CA ARG A 88 -8.52 10.91 16.60
C ARG A 88 -9.97 10.69 16.95
N TYR A 89 -10.72 11.76 17.19
CA TYR A 89 -12.15 11.67 17.45
C TYR A 89 -12.97 12.64 16.61
N SER A 90 -14.23 12.29 16.37
CA SER A 90 -15.17 13.05 15.57
C SER A 90 -16.53 13.13 16.25
N LEU A 91 -17.16 14.30 16.14
CA LEU A 91 -18.48 14.62 16.69
C LEU A 91 -19.56 14.75 15.62
N ASP A 92 -19.18 14.67 14.33
CA ASP A 92 -20.06 14.96 13.18
C ASP A 92 -20.21 13.78 12.22
N GLY A 93 -19.99 12.56 12.73
CA GLY A 93 -20.07 11.33 11.95
C GLY A 93 -18.87 11.14 11.01
N GLY A 94 -17.68 11.52 11.47
CA GLY A 94 -16.42 11.34 10.75
C GLY A 94 -16.20 12.33 9.61
N LYS A 95 -16.94 13.44 9.57
CA LYS A 95 -16.68 14.49 8.57
C LYS A 95 -15.52 15.37 8.98
N SER A 96 -15.29 15.59 10.27
CA SER A 96 -14.09 16.26 10.77
C SER A 96 -13.52 15.50 11.97
N TRP A 97 -12.21 15.61 12.17
CA TRP A 97 -11.49 14.89 13.21
C TRP A 97 -10.63 15.85 14.02
N GLU A 98 -10.72 15.71 15.33
CA GLU A 98 -9.83 16.35 16.29
C GLU A 98 -8.75 15.35 16.72
N GLU A 99 -7.52 15.85 16.87
CA GLU A 99 -6.34 15.05 17.22
C GLU A 99 -5.93 15.28 18.67
N VAL A 100 -5.65 14.18 19.38
CA VAL A 100 -5.14 14.17 20.74
C VAL A 100 -3.89 13.29 20.76
N MET A 101 -2.75 13.87 21.11
CA MET A 101 -1.55 13.10 21.38
C MET A 101 -1.77 12.26 22.65
N MET A 102 -1.49 10.97 22.56
CA MET A 102 -1.60 10.08 23.71
C MET A 102 -0.28 10.08 24.50
N GLU A 103 -0.40 9.95 25.81
CA GLU A 103 0.73 9.82 26.72
C GLU A 103 0.95 8.34 27.07
N GLN A 104 2.20 7.89 26.98
CA GLN A 104 2.61 6.57 27.44
C GLN A 104 2.65 6.55 28.98
N ASP A 105 2.16 5.48 29.59
CA ASP A 105 2.17 5.31 31.04
C ASP A 105 3.59 4.99 31.54
N GLU A 106 4.10 5.76 32.51
CA GLU A 106 5.45 5.59 33.08
C GLU A 106 5.67 4.19 33.72
N GLY A 107 4.61 3.53 34.18
CA GLY A 107 4.68 2.21 34.80
C GLY A 107 4.40 1.05 33.85
N ASN A 108 3.98 1.34 32.62
CA ASN A 108 3.67 0.34 31.62
C ASN A 108 3.86 0.92 30.21
N GLU A 109 5.02 0.64 29.61
CA GLU A 109 5.41 1.09 28.27
C GLU A 109 4.43 0.66 27.16
N ARG A 110 3.57 -0.32 27.42
CA ARG A 110 2.55 -0.74 26.45
C ARG A 110 1.25 0.04 26.60
N LEU A 111 1.04 0.78 27.67
CA LEU A 111 -0.24 1.44 27.94
C LEU A 111 -0.17 2.91 27.54
N TRP A 112 -1.05 3.32 26.64
CA TRP A 112 -1.16 4.68 26.16
C TRP A 112 -2.53 5.25 26.53
N ARG A 113 -2.58 6.54 26.89
CA ARG A 113 -3.82 7.23 27.26
C ARG A 113 -3.98 8.56 26.55
N GLY A 114 -5.17 8.82 26.00
CA GLY A 114 -5.59 10.12 25.49
C GLY A 114 -6.90 10.53 26.16
N VAL A 115 -7.15 11.83 26.28
CA VAL A 115 -8.38 12.35 26.91
C VAL A 115 -9.18 13.12 25.88
N ILE A 116 -10.41 12.67 25.63
CA ILE A 116 -11.40 13.41 24.86
C ILE A 116 -12.11 14.37 25.83
N PRO A 117 -12.16 15.68 25.53
CA PRO A 117 -12.89 16.65 26.35
C PRO A 117 -14.35 16.25 26.56
N GLY A 118 -14.93 16.65 27.69
CA GLY A 118 -16.33 16.39 28.00
C GLY A 118 -17.26 16.94 26.92
N GLN A 119 -18.26 16.14 26.55
CA GLN A 119 -19.18 16.45 25.46
C GLN A 119 -20.61 16.65 25.98
N PRO A 120 -21.47 17.38 25.25
CA PRO A 120 -22.88 17.50 25.60
C PRO A 120 -23.59 16.14 25.63
N GLY A 121 -24.70 16.05 26.38
CA GLY A 121 -25.57 14.87 26.38
C GLY A 121 -26.02 14.48 24.96
N ASP A 122 -26.25 13.18 24.75
CA ASP A 122 -26.66 12.58 23.47
C ASP A 122 -25.65 12.74 22.31
N THR A 123 -24.45 13.26 22.58
CA THR A 123 -23.38 13.36 21.57
C THR A 123 -22.83 11.98 21.25
N ARG A 124 -22.91 11.56 19.98
CA ARG A 124 -22.22 10.37 19.47
C ARG A 124 -20.79 10.74 19.10
N VAL A 125 -19.83 10.16 19.79
CA VAL A 125 -18.39 10.32 19.51
C VAL A 125 -17.90 9.10 18.75
N LEU A 126 -17.28 9.32 17.58
CA LEU A 126 -16.49 8.31 16.87
C LEU A 126 -15.02 8.52 17.19
N PHE A 127 -14.25 7.47 17.38
CA PHE A 127 -12.81 7.60 17.54
C PHE A 127 -12.02 6.41 16.99
N TYR A 128 -10.75 6.65 16.68
CA TYR A 128 -9.80 5.64 16.25
C TYR A 128 -8.38 6.04 16.67
N LEU A 129 -7.48 5.06 16.64
CA LEU A 129 -6.10 5.20 17.10
C LEU A 129 -5.11 5.01 15.95
N SER A 130 -3.99 5.72 16.04
CA SER A 130 -2.81 5.47 15.22
C SER A 130 -1.56 5.50 16.09
N ALA A 131 -0.54 4.76 15.72
CA ALA A 131 0.75 4.74 16.39
C ALA A 131 1.88 4.58 15.39
N SER A 132 3.05 5.11 15.75
CA SER A 132 4.28 4.93 14.98
C SER A 132 5.44 4.50 15.87
N ASP A 133 6.40 3.80 15.27
CA ASP A 133 7.65 3.43 15.91
C ASP A 133 8.82 4.31 15.48
N ALA A 134 10.00 4.05 16.05
CA ALA A 134 11.20 4.85 15.79
C ALA A 134 11.74 4.74 14.35
N THR A 135 11.28 3.76 13.56
CA THR A 135 11.66 3.58 12.15
C THR A 135 10.62 4.14 11.18
N GLY A 136 9.53 4.74 11.70
CA GLY A 136 8.49 5.36 10.89
C GLY A 136 7.39 4.40 10.43
N ASN A 137 7.38 3.15 10.90
CA ASN A 137 6.28 2.25 10.61
C ASN A 137 5.01 2.75 11.30
N ILE A 138 3.88 2.68 10.59
CA ILE A 138 2.60 3.17 11.09
C ILE A 138 1.63 2.01 11.28
N THR A 139 0.89 2.07 12.36
CA THR A 139 -0.33 1.30 12.53
C THR A 139 -1.49 2.24 12.74
N THR A 140 -2.61 1.96 12.07
CA THR A 140 -3.81 2.77 12.23
C THR A 140 -5.06 1.91 12.19
N GLU A 141 -6.00 2.25 13.07
CA GLU A 141 -7.40 1.95 12.87
C GLU A 141 -7.95 2.87 11.77
N VAL A 142 -8.98 2.43 11.04
CA VAL A 142 -9.61 3.24 9.98
C VAL A 142 -11.00 3.69 10.40
N PRO A 143 -11.36 4.97 10.15
CA PRO A 143 -12.72 5.41 10.35
C PRO A 143 -13.63 4.76 9.29
N GLY A 144 -14.42 3.78 9.70
CA GLY A 144 -15.31 3.05 8.79
C GLY A 144 -16.74 3.56 8.87
N GLU A 145 -17.18 4.46 7.99
CA GLU A 145 -18.60 4.77 7.79
C GLU A 145 -18.87 5.54 6.47
N ASN A 146 -19.78 5.00 5.64
CA ASN A 146 -20.44 5.62 4.48
C ASN A 146 -19.54 6.52 3.61
N LEU A 147 -18.54 5.93 2.97
CA LEU A 147 -17.68 6.65 2.04
C LEU A 147 -18.38 6.83 0.69
N ASP A 148 -18.47 8.08 0.23
CA ASP A 148 -18.83 8.36 -1.16
C ASP A 148 -17.71 7.84 -2.10
N TRP A 149 -18.07 7.47 -3.33
CA TRP A 149 -17.09 7.05 -4.34
C TRP A 149 -16.99 8.07 -5.48
N PRO A 150 -15.81 8.67 -5.73
CA PRO A 150 -14.58 8.57 -4.91
C PRO A 150 -14.73 9.31 -3.57
N PRO A 151 -13.91 8.97 -2.56
CA PRO A 151 -13.88 9.71 -1.30
C PRO A 151 -13.22 11.08 -1.53
N LEU A 152 -14.04 12.10 -1.79
CA LEU A 152 -13.55 13.43 -2.16
C LEU A 152 -12.79 14.12 -1.01
N SER A 153 -13.17 13.87 0.25
CA SER A 153 -12.46 14.40 1.41
C SER A 153 -11.54 13.35 2.06
N ASN A 154 -10.39 13.82 2.54
CA ASN A 154 -9.45 12.99 3.31
C ASN A 154 -9.97 12.65 4.70
N GLU A 155 -10.96 13.39 5.19
CA GLU A 155 -11.42 13.30 6.57
C GLU A 155 -11.91 11.89 6.91
N ARG A 156 -12.42 11.13 5.94
CA ARG A 156 -12.89 9.75 6.19
C ARG A 156 -11.88 8.68 5.82
N LEU A 157 -10.63 9.04 5.56
CA LEU A 157 -9.55 8.10 5.28
C LEU A 157 -8.43 8.29 6.30
N ALA A 158 -7.91 7.19 6.84
CA ALA A 158 -6.70 7.24 7.64
C ALA A 158 -5.48 7.36 6.73
N GLN A 159 -4.58 8.29 7.05
CA GLN A 159 -3.29 8.39 6.36
C GLN A 159 -2.42 7.18 6.73
N THR A 160 -1.89 6.49 5.73
CA THR A 160 -1.11 5.25 5.89
C THR A 160 0.35 5.43 5.55
N VAL A 161 0.66 6.38 4.66
CA VAL A 161 2.02 6.73 4.23
C VAL A 161 2.09 8.23 4.04
N VAL A 162 3.22 8.80 4.45
CA VAL A 162 3.63 10.17 4.14
C VAL A 162 5.07 10.08 3.66
N ASP A 163 5.34 10.70 2.53
CA ASP A 163 6.70 10.90 2.05
C ASP A 163 6.97 12.40 1.96
N GLU A 164 8.08 12.84 2.55
CA GLU A 164 8.50 14.23 2.38
C GLU A 164 9.11 14.34 0.98
N ASN A 165 8.75 15.39 0.24
CA ASN A 165 9.32 15.59 -1.09
C ASN A 165 10.85 15.79 -0.98
N ASP A 166 11.58 14.74 -1.32
CA ASP A 166 13.03 14.69 -1.25
C ASP A 166 13.65 15.56 -2.34
N LYS A 167 14.71 16.31 -1.98
CA LYS A 167 15.42 17.17 -2.95
C LYS A 167 16.16 16.36 -4.02
N GLU A 168 16.52 15.12 -3.71
CA GLU A 168 17.22 14.22 -4.63
C GLU A 168 16.22 13.32 -5.32
N GLN A 169 15.92 13.64 -6.57
CA GLN A 169 14.95 12.89 -7.36
C GLN A 169 15.51 11.54 -7.80
N ILE A 170 15.20 10.48 -7.04
CA ILE A 170 15.51 9.09 -7.41
C ILE A 170 14.39 8.49 -8.27
N VAL A 171 13.14 8.89 -7.99
CA VAL A 171 11.93 8.43 -8.67
C VAL A 171 11.38 9.55 -9.56
N PRO A 172 10.88 9.26 -10.78
CA PRO A 172 10.18 10.27 -11.57
C PRO A 172 8.96 10.81 -10.81
N ASP A 173 8.75 12.13 -10.76
CA ASP A 173 7.66 12.79 -9.99
C ASP A 173 6.25 12.25 -10.30
N SER A 174 6.05 11.69 -11.50
CA SER A 174 4.78 11.06 -11.88
C SER A 174 4.56 9.67 -11.28
N LEU A 175 5.54 9.15 -10.56
CA LEU A 175 5.57 7.90 -9.82
C LEU A 175 5.87 8.15 -8.32
N ASP A 176 6.22 9.38 -7.94
CA ASP A 176 6.56 9.75 -6.57
C ASP A 176 5.29 9.84 -5.69
N ILE A 177 5.16 8.95 -4.70
CA ILE A 177 4.02 8.88 -3.78
C ILE A 177 4.26 9.80 -2.57
N LEU A 178 3.64 10.98 -2.59
CA LEU A 178 3.67 11.89 -1.45
C LEU A 178 2.85 11.41 -0.25
N SER A 179 1.71 10.77 -0.50
CA SER A 179 0.89 10.22 0.58
C SER A 179 -0.09 9.15 0.11
N CYS A 180 -0.41 8.25 1.04
CA CYS A 180 -1.48 7.27 0.87
C CYS A 180 -2.47 7.35 2.02
N PHE A 181 -3.73 7.06 1.70
CA PHE A 181 -4.80 6.97 2.66
C PHE A 181 -5.62 5.69 2.42
N ALA A 182 -6.17 5.13 3.48
CA ALA A 182 -7.05 3.98 3.44
C ALA A 182 -8.34 4.24 4.23
N GLY A 183 -9.43 3.63 3.79
CA GLY A 183 -10.71 3.65 4.48
C GLY A 183 -11.50 2.39 4.13
N PHE A 184 -12.64 2.18 4.78
CA PHE A 184 -13.51 1.05 4.48
C PHE A 184 -14.96 1.36 4.81
N ASP A 185 -15.87 0.58 4.23
CA ASP A 185 -17.24 0.46 4.69
C ASP A 185 -17.63 -1.03 4.80
N GLU A 186 -18.92 -1.32 4.85
CA GLU A 186 -19.41 -2.69 4.92
C GLU A 186 -19.00 -3.54 3.71
N GLU A 187 -18.85 -2.94 2.53
CA GLU A 187 -18.68 -3.64 1.25
C GLU A 187 -17.27 -3.49 0.65
N TYR A 188 -16.65 -2.30 0.76
CA TYR A 188 -15.42 -1.94 0.06
C TYR A 188 -14.29 -1.51 1.00
N LEU A 189 -13.08 -1.74 0.53
CA LEU A 189 -11.89 -0.98 0.93
C LEU A 189 -11.68 0.15 -0.06
N TYR A 190 -11.30 1.31 0.45
CA TYR A 190 -11.02 2.52 -0.32
C TYR A 190 -9.59 2.95 -0.08
N PHE A 191 -8.95 3.43 -1.13
CA PHE A 191 -7.62 3.98 -1.06
C PHE A 191 -7.52 5.24 -1.89
N LYS A 192 -6.67 6.15 -1.42
CA LYS A 192 -6.29 7.37 -2.12
C LYS A 192 -4.77 7.45 -2.13
N MET A 193 -4.18 7.59 -3.30
CA MET A 193 -2.77 7.97 -3.46
C MET A 193 -2.70 9.41 -3.96
N VAL A 194 -1.79 10.19 -3.38
CA VAL A 194 -1.41 11.51 -3.89
C VAL A 194 -0.01 11.37 -4.44
N ILE A 195 0.12 11.62 -5.75
CA ILE A 195 1.37 11.56 -6.48
C ILE A 195 1.91 12.99 -6.62
N GLU A 196 3.22 13.19 -6.64
CA GLU A 196 3.80 14.54 -6.70
C GLU A 196 3.35 15.29 -7.96
N LYS A 197 3.39 14.62 -9.11
CA LYS A 197 2.89 15.15 -10.38
C LYS A 197 1.72 14.35 -10.93
N LYS A 198 1.15 14.89 -12.02
CA LYS A 198 0.05 14.29 -12.74
C LYS A 198 0.34 12.82 -13.06
N ILE A 199 -0.64 11.97 -12.77
CA ILE A 199 -0.58 10.55 -13.10
C ILE A 199 -0.54 10.39 -14.62
N THR A 200 0.44 9.64 -15.11
CA THR A 200 0.60 9.37 -16.53
C THR A 200 0.56 7.88 -16.80
N ARG A 201 0.26 7.52 -18.04
CA ARG A 201 0.39 6.13 -18.52
C ARG A 201 1.84 5.73 -18.78
N GLY A 202 2.76 6.69 -18.83
CA GLY A 202 4.11 6.53 -19.38
C GLY A 202 4.13 6.54 -20.92
N THR A 203 5.14 5.95 -21.56
CA THR A 203 5.36 5.96 -23.02
C THR A 203 5.32 4.57 -23.64
N LEU A 204 4.90 4.45 -24.91
CA LEU A 204 5.00 3.19 -25.67
C LEU A 204 6.30 3.07 -26.47
N HIS A 205 6.95 4.21 -26.77
CA HIS A 205 8.17 4.25 -27.55
C HIS A 205 9.10 5.40 -27.09
N PRO A 206 10.24 5.10 -26.45
CA PRO A 206 10.58 3.79 -25.87
C PRO A 206 9.52 3.35 -24.84
N PRO A 207 9.30 2.03 -24.65
CA PRO A 207 8.30 1.56 -23.71
C PRO A 207 8.73 1.88 -22.28
N PHE A 208 7.93 2.69 -21.60
CA PHE A 208 8.03 3.02 -20.18
C PHE A 208 6.62 3.01 -19.61
N LEU A 209 6.15 1.88 -19.09
CA LEU A 209 4.78 1.71 -18.63
C LEU A 209 4.70 2.01 -17.14
N HIS A 210 3.70 2.79 -16.73
CA HIS A 210 3.49 3.07 -15.32
C HIS A 210 2.41 2.16 -14.73
N ALA A 211 2.65 1.69 -13.50
CA ALA A 211 1.66 1.03 -12.66
C ALA A 211 1.68 1.64 -11.25
N TYR A 212 0.51 1.73 -10.65
CA TYR A 212 0.31 2.28 -9.30
C TYR A 212 -0.42 1.21 -8.49
N CYS A 213 0.20 0.67 -7.44
CA CYS A 213 -0.28 -0.54 -6.79
C CYS A 213 -0.41 -0.40 -5.26
N ILE A 214 -1.40 -1.07 -4.71
CA ILE A 214 -1.55 -1.30 -3.27
C ILE A 214 -1.54 -2.80 -3.02
N GLY A 215 -0.54 -3.23 -2.28
CA GLY A 215 -0.46 -4.53 -1.67
C GLY A 215 -1.36 -4.66 -0.46
N LEU A 216 -2.13 -5.75 -0.41
CA LEU A 216 -3.05 -6.10 0.66
C LEU A 216 -2.72 -7.49 1.17
N LEU A 217 -2.32 -7.58 2.44
CA LEU A 217 -2.06 -8.83 3.12
C LEU A 217 -3.11 -9.06 4.20
N ASN A 218 -3.86 -10.15 4.10
CA ASN A 218 -4.80 -10.58 5.13
C ASN A 218 -4.03 -11.31 6.23
N LEU A 219 -3.94 -10.69 7.41
CA LEU A 219 -3.13 -11.21 8.52
C LEU A 219 -3.66 -12.52 9.10
N ASP A 220 -4.95 -12.84 8.88
CA ASP A 220 -5.55 -14.12 9.29
C ASP A 220 -5.07 -15.29 8.42
N LYS A 221 -4.51 -15.01 7.24
CA LYS A 221 -3.92 -16.01 6.33
C LYS A 221 -2.41 -16.16 6.51
N GLY A 222 -1.82 -15.46 7.48
CA GLY A 222 -0.38 -15.44 7.77
C GLY A 222 0.39 -14.34 7.04
N LEU A 223 1.68 -14.22 7.36
CA LEU A 223 2.56 -13.13 6.89
C LEU A 223 3.28 -13.43 5.56
N ASN A 224 2.83 -14.43 4.80
CA ASN A 224 3.49 -14.75 3.54
C ASN A 224 3.12 -13.70 2.49
N ILE A 225 4.10 -12.95 1.97
CA ILE A 225 3.87 -11.97 0.90
C ILE A 225 3.31 -12.62 -0.37
N LEU A 226 3.59 -13.90 -0.60
CA LEU A 226 2.92 -14.64 -1.68
C LEU A 226 1.44 -14.81 -1.38
N GLY A 227 0.98 -14.82 -0.13
CA GLY A 227 -0.45 -14.79 0.19
C GLY A 227 -1.12 -13.42 0.06
N SER A 228 -0.42 -12.40 -0.44
CA SER A 228 -0.97 -11.05 -0.60
C SER A 228 -1.67 -10.83 -1.94
N TYR A 229 -2.42 -9.75 -2.01
CA TYR A 229 -3.10 -9.29 -3.21
C TYR A 229 -2.55 -7.94 -3.64
N LEU A 230 -2.53 -7.65 -4.94
CA LEU A 230 -2.23 -6.32 -5.47
C LEU A 230 -3.48 -5.72 -6.10
N LEU A 231 -3.86 -4.54 -5.67
CA LEU A 231 -4.82 -3.68 -6.35
C LEU A 231 -4.03 -2.66 -7.17
N CYS A 232 -4.00 -2.82 -8.49
CA CYS A 232 -3.18 -2.00 -9.37
C CYS A 232 -4.02 -1.19 -10.36
N TYR A 233 -3.62 0.06 -10.58
CA TYR A 233 -4.03 0.87 -11.71
C TYR A 233 -2.92 0.89 -12.76
N VAL A 234 -3.21 0.39 -13.96
CA VAL A 234 -2.27 0.26 -15.07
C VAL A 234 -2.96 0.79 -16.35
N PRO A 235 -2.79 2.08 -16.68
CA PRO A 235 -3.53 2.74 -17.77
C PRO A 235 -3.45 2.02 -19.12
N TYR A 236 -2.29 1.43 -19.43
CA TYR A 236 -2.06 0.78 -20.73
C TYR A 236 -2.72 -0.59 -20.88
N LEU A 237 -3.32 -1.17 -19.83
CA LEU A 237 -4.05 -2.44 -19.93
C LEU A 237 -5.25 -2.37 -20.89
N THR A 238 -5.83 -1.18 -21.08
CA THR A 238 -6.94 -0.95 -22.02
C THR A 238 -6.56 -1.25 -23.47
N LEU A 239 -5.29 -1.12 -23.86
CA LEU A 239 -4.82 -1.52 -25.20
C LEU A 239 -5.00 -3.02 -25.45
N GLY A 240 -5.03 -3.84 -24.40
CA GLY A 240 -5.32 -5.28 -24.45
C GLY A 240 -6.81 -5.63 -24.36
N ASN A 241 -7.70 -4.65 -24.18
CA ASN A 241 -9.08 -4.78 -23.73
C ASN A 241 -9.21 -5.35 -22.30
N TYR A 242 -8.31 -4.96 -21.40
CA TYR A 242 -8.43 -5.23 -19.96
C TYR A 242 -8.86 -3.95 -19.23
N PRO A 243 -9.50 -4.05 -18.06
CA PRO A 243 -9.76 -2.87 -17.23
C PRO A 243 -8.45 -2.22 -16.78
N GLU A 244 -8.46 -0.90 -16.57
CA GLU A 244 -7.28 -0.17 -16.07
C GLU A 244 -7.00 -0.52 -14.60
N CYS A 245 -8.02 -0.89 -13.83
CA CYS A 245 -7.88 -1.36 -12.46
C CYS A 245 -8.00 -2.88 -12.43
N VAL A 246 -7.00 -3.54 -11.85
CA VAL A 246 -6.94 -5.00 -11.75
C VAL A 246 -6.63 -5.41 -10.32
N PHE A 247 -7.22 -6.52 -9.92
CA PHE A 247 -6.90 -7.19 -8.67
C PHE A 247 -6.12 -8.47 -8.96
N TYR A 248 -4.97 -8.65 -8.31
CA TYR A 248 -4.02 -9.71 -8.59
C TYR A 248 -3.72 -10.50 -7.33
N ASP A 249 -3.86 -11.82 -7.40
CA ASP A 249 -3.49 -12.73 -6.32
C ASP A 249 -2.04 -13.19 -6.53
N LEU A 250 -1.12 -12.73 -5.67
CA LEU A 250 0.30 -13.07 -5.78
C LEU A 250 0.58 -14.55 -5.45
N GLY A 251 -0.33 -15.24 -4.78
CA GLY A 251 -0.11 -16.60 -4.30
C GLY A 251 -0.41 -17.61 -5.38
N HIS A 252 -1.46 -17.32 -6.13
CA HIS A 252 -1.86 -18.09 -7.30
C HIS A 252 -1.30 -17.52 -8.60
N MET A 253 -0.68 -16.34 -8.55
CA MET A 253 -0.11 -15.64 -9.70
C MET A 253 -1.14 -15.35 -10.79
N ASN A 254 -2.35 -14.95 -10.38
CA ASN A 254 -3.51 -14.81 -11.27
C ASN A 254 -4.23 -13.47 -11.08
N PHE A 255 -4.70 -12.91 -12.18
CA PHE A 255 -5.63 -11.78 -12.16
C PHE A 255 -7.04 -12.27 -11.84
N LEU A 256 -7.70 -11.56 -10.93
CA LEU A 256 -9.07 -11.77 -10.52
C LEU A 256 -9.95 -10.72 -11.20
N PHE A 257 -10.22 -10.91 -12.50
CA PHE A 257 -11.00 -9.95 -13.29
C PHE A 257 -12.49 -9.91 -12.95
N ASP A 258 -12.98 -10.92 -12.24
CA ASP A 258 -14.33 -11.04 -11.71
C ASP A 258 -14.51 -10.33 -10.37
N VAL A 259 -13.42 -9.85 -9.77
CA VAL A 259 -13.47 -9.03 -8.56
C VAL A 259 -13.89 -7.62 -8.93
N GLU A 260 -14.85 -7.11 -8.17
CA GLU A 260 -15.30 -5.72 -8.25
C GLU A 260 -14.22 -4.79 -7.68
N ALA A 261 -13.38 -4.28 -8.58
CA ALA A 261 -12.34 -3.31 -8.33
C ALA A 261 -12.49 -2.13 -9.31
N SER A 262 -12.20 -0.92 -8.85
CA SER A 262 -12.27 0.26 -9.70
C SER A 262 -11.24 1.31 -9.32
N ALA A 263 -10.79 2.06 -10.33
CA ALA A 263 -9.92 3.20 -10.17
C ALA A 263 -10.60 4.48 -10.68
N LYS A 264 -10.24 5.62 -10.10
CA LYS A 264 -10.56 6.95 -10.64
C LYS A 264 -9.35 7.84 -10.47
N VAL A 265 -8.96 8.54 -11.54
CA VAL A 265 -7.84 9.49 -11.51
C VAL A 265 -8.36 10.91 -11.61
N GLU A 266 -7.93 11.77 -10.70
CA GLU A 266 -8.18 13.21 -10.70
C GLU A 266 -6.85 13.94 -10.57
N GLU A 267 -6.34 14.48 -11.68
CA GLU A 267 -5.03 15.14 -11.75
C GLU A 267 -3.86 14.26 -11.28
N ASN A 268 -3.35 14.49 -10.08
CA ASN A 268 -2.28 13.76 -9.42
C ASN A 268 -2.80 12.81 -8.31
N ILE A 269 -4.12 12.64 -8.20
CA ILE A 269 -4.77 11.80 -7.21
C ILE A 269 -5.32 10.54 -7.87
N LEU A 270 -4.98 9.38 -7.32
CA LEU A 270 -5.56 8.09 -7.68
C LEU A 270 -6.43 7.56 -6.55
N TYR A 271 -7.70 7.34 -6.86
CA TYR A 271 -8.63 6.64 -6.01
C TYR A 271 -8.74 5.19 -6.46
N LEU A 272 -8.65 4.26 -5.52
CA LEU A 272 -8.85 2.83 -5.75
C LEU A 272 -9.91 2.31 -4.78
N ARG A 273 -10.70 1.34 -5.21
CA ARG A 273 -11.50 0.52 -4.30
C ARG A 273 -11.55 -0.92 -4.75
N VAL A 274 -11.75 -1.81 -3.78
CA VAL A 274 -11.94 -3.24 -4.01
C VAL A 274 -12.94 -3.80 -3.01
N LYS A 275 -13.79 -4.72 -3.46
CA LYS A 275 -14.75 -5.40 -2.60
C LYS A 275 -14.02 -6.20 -1.52
N ARG A 276 -14.41 -6.04 -0.25
CA ARG A 276 -13.76 -6.68 0.90
C ARG A 276 -13.76 -8.21 0.82
N SER A 277 -14.84 -8.78 0.27
CA SER A 277 -14.96 -10.23 0.10
C SER A 277 -13.89 -10.83 -0.82
N ALA A 278 -13.23 -10.01 -1.65
CA ALA A 278 -12.13 -10.47 -2.51
C ALA A 278 -10.89 -10.92 -1.71
N LEU A 279 -10.76 -10.46 -0.45
CA LEU A 279 -9.67 -10.86 0.45
C LEU A 279 -9.95 -12.18 1.19
N GLY A 280 -11.12 -12.80 0.95
CA GLY A 280 -11.62 -13.93 1.72
C GLY A 280 -11.98 -13.56 3.16
N ASP A 281 -12.15 -14.58 4.01
CA ASP A 281 -12.48 -14.37 5.42
C ASP A 281 -11.37 -13.57 6.14
N ASN A 282 -11.78 -12.53 6.86
CA ASN A 282 -10.92 -11.70 7.70
C ASN A 282 -11.62 -11.39 9.03
N PRO A 283 -11.81 -12.41 9.90
CA PRO A 283 -12.47 -12.23 11.19
C PRO A 283 -11.73 -11.27 12.12
N SER A 284 -10.39 -11.17 12.06
CA SER A 284 -9.65 -10.22 12.89
C SER A 284 -9.82 -8.78 12.44
N LYS A 285 -10.37 -8.57 11.23
CA LYS A 285 -10.48 -7.26 10.58
C LYS A 285 -9.12 -6.57 10.47
N SER A 286 -8.05 -7.33 10.33
CA SER A 286 -6.69 -6.82 10.29
C SER A 286 -6.07 -7.05 8.92
N LEU A 287 -5.49 -6.01 8.35
CA LEU A 287 -4.77 -6.05 7.08
C LEU A 287 -3.38 -5.45 7.28
N ARG A 288 -2.45 -5.83 6.41
CA ARG A 288 -1.21 -5.10 6.21
C ARG A 288 -1.18 -4.55 4.80
N LEU A 289 -0.86 -3.28 4.69
CA LEU A 289 -0.69 -2.58 3.43
C LEU A 289 0.80 -2.48 3.13
N PHE A 290 1.10 -2.56 1.85
CA PHE A 290 2.36 -2.05 1.28
C PHE A 290 1.99 -1.31 0.01
N GLN A 291 2.52 -0.11 -0.18
CA GLN A 291 2.21 0.72 -1.33
C GLN A 291 3.42 0.76 -2.25
N GLY A 292 3.20 1.04 -3.53
CA GLY A 292 4.30 1.22 -4.45
C GLY A 292 3.85 1.65 -5.83
N THR A 293 4.65 2.49 -6.46
CA THR A 293 4.59 2.71 -7.90
C THR A 293 5.64 1.89 -8.61
N LEU A 294 5.38 1.60 -9.88
CA LEU A 294 6.31 0.86 -10.73
C LEU A 294 6.44 1.55 -12.09
N GLY A 295 7.67 1.94 -12.42
CA GLY A 295 8.06 2.32 -13.77
C GLY A 295 8.70 1.13 -14.49
N ILE A 296 8.05 0.61 -15.53
CA ILE A 296 8.52 -0.55 -16.31
C ILE A 296 9.11 -0.06 -17.63
N THR A 297 10.43 -0.10 -17.80
CA THR A 297 11.05 0.10 -19.12
C THR A 297 11.47 -1.22 -19.75
N THR A 298 11.28 -1.37 -21.05
CA THR A 298 11.88 -2.47 -21.83
C THR A 298 12.94 -1.88 -22.75
N ILE A 299 14.20 -2.31 -22.58
CA ILE A 299 15.23 -1.98 -23.55
C ILE A 299 14.96 -2.81 -24.82
N LEU A 300 14.36 -2.16 -25.83
CA LEU A 300 14.30 -2.72 -27.17
C LEU A 300 15.70 -2.65 -27.76
N VAL A 301 16.44 -3.77 -27.71
CA VAL A 301 17.70 -3.90 -28.45
C VAL A 301 17.35 -3.89 -29.95
N GLY A 302 17.55 -2.74 -30.60
CA GLY A 302 17.24 -2.53 -32.02
C GLY A 302 18.01 -3.46 -32.95
N GLU A 303 17.48 -3.60 -34.18
CA GLU A 303 17.87 -4.45 -35.31
C GLU A 303 19.29 -5.03 -35.28
N ARG A 304 19.40 -6.35 -35.58
CA ARG A 304 20.59 -7.21 -35.76
C ARG A 304 21.90 -6.50 -36.14
N SER A 305 22.43 -5.67 -35.26
CA SER A 305 23.83 -5.31 -35.27
C SER A 305 24.57 -6.48 -34.63
N ARG A 306 25.84 -6.64 -34.97
CA ARG A 306 26.71 -7.60 -34.28
C ARG A 306 26.70 -7.37 -32.77
N ALA A 307 26.53 -6.12 -32.33
CA ALA A 307 26.34 -5.75 -30.93
C ALA A 307 24.99 -6.23 -30.34
N THR A 308 23.92 -6.32 -31.13
CA THR A 308 22.63 -6.91 -30.74
C THR A 308 22.76 -8.42 -30.54
N GLN A 309 23.49 -9.11 -31.42
CA GLN A 309 23.75 -10.54 -31.30
C GLN A 309 24.70 -10.84 -30.13
N GLU A 310 25.76 -10.04 -29.98
CA GLU A 310 26.69 -10.11 -28.85
C GLU A 310 25.97 -9.76 -27.52
N ALA A 311 25.02 -8.82 -27.50
CA ALA A 311 24.17 -8.56 -26.35
C ALA A 311 23.21 -9.72 -26.06
N LEU A 312 22.53 -10.29 -27.08
CA LEU A 312 21.69 -11.48 -26.94
C LEU A 312 22.46 -12.70 -26.40
N ASP A 313 23.72 -12.86 -26.82
CA ASP A 313 24.64 -13.87 -26.32
C ASP A 313 25.15 -13.54 -24.90
N LEU A 314 25.34 -12.25 -24.55
CA LEU A 314 25.71 -11.77 -23.21
C LEU A 314 24.58 -11.89 -22.18
N ILE A 315 23.33 -11.80 -22.65
CA ILE A 315 22.08 -11.87 -21.87
C ILE A 315 21.41 -13.25 -21.95
N GLY A 316 22.08 -14.27 -22.52
CA GLY A 316 21.71 -15.68 -22.37
C GLY A 316 20.35 -16.10 -22.94
N PHE A 317 19.76 -15.33 -23.86
CA PHE A 317 18.49 -15.68 -24.50
C PHE A 317 18.71 -16.81 -25.53
N SER A 318 18.48 -18.07 -25.15
CA SER A 318 18.55 -19.17 -26.11
C SER A 318 17.29 -19.25 -26.98
N GLU A 319 17.44 -19.66 -28.24
CA GLU A 319 16.32 -20.05 -29.14
C GLU A 319 15.38 -21.07 -28.48
N GLU A 320 15.90 -21.86 -27.54
CA GLU A 320 15.17 -22.85 -26.77
C GLU A 320 14.17 -22.23 -25.76
N MET A 321 14.47 -21.05 -25.19
CA MET A 321 13.53 -20.30 -24.36
C MET A 321 12.38 -19.71 -25.18
N LEU A 322 12.68 -19.10 -26.34
CA LEU A 322 11.65 -18.57 -27.25
C LEU A 322 10.74 -19.68 -27.78
N LYS A 323 11.30 -20.87 -28.02
CA LYS A 323 10.55 -22.08 -28.39
C LYS A 323 9.68 -22.57 -27.23
N THR A 324 10.22 -22.67 -26.02
CA THR A 324 9.47 -23.08 -24.81
C THR A 324 8.28 -22.15 -24.53
N PHE A 325 8.47 -20.84 -24.68
CA PHE A 325 7.39 -19.87 -24.51
C PHE A 325 6.27 -20.03 -25.55
N ARG A 326 6.63 -20.28 -26.82
CA ARG A 326 5.65 -20.53 -27.90
C ARG A 326 4.90 -21.85 -27.72
N GLU A 327 5.59 -22.87 -27.21
CA GLU A 327 5.04 -24.23 -27.09
C GLU A 327 4.21 -24.43 -25.81
N LYS A 328 4.66 -23.91 -24.68
CA LYS A 328 4.03 -24.15 -23.37
C LYS A 328 3.10 -23.03 -22.93
N GLY A 329 3.22 -21.83 -23.52
CA GLY A 329 2.43 -20.66 -23.10
C GLY A 329 2.67 -20.22 -21.65
N GLN A 330 3.72 -20.73 -21.02
CA GLN A 330 4.14 -20.46 -19.64
C GLN A 330 5.65 -20.26 -19.63
N VAL A 331 6.11 -19.30 -18.82
CA VAL A 331 7.54 -19.03 -18.56
C VAL A 331 7.85 -19.59 -17.19
N THR A 332 8.94 -20.35 -17.04
CA THR A 332 9.38 -20.80 -15.71
C THR A 332 10.28 -19.76 -15.05
N PHE A 333 10.36 -19.76 -13.71
CA PHE A 333 11.21 -18.83 -12.95
C PHE A 333 12.71 -18.94 -13.34
N GLU A 334 13.17 -20.12 -13.75
CA GLU A 334 14.54 -20.36 -14.19
C GLU A 334 14.85 -19.76 -15.58
N ASP A 335 13.84 -19.62 -16.45
CA ASP A 335 13.94 -18.91 -17.73
C ASP A 335 14.05 -17.40 -17.52
N ILE A 336 13.45 -16.89 -16.44
CA ILE A 336 13.35 -15.46 -16.12
C ILE A 336 14.66 -14.90 -15.57
N ASN A 337 15.34 -15.63 -14.68
CA ASN A 337 16.63 -15.21 -14.11
C ASN A 337 17.74 -15.09 -15.17
N LYS A 338 17.51 -15.60 -16.38
CA LYS A 338 18.45 -15.47 -17.51
C LYS A 338 18.27 -14.16 -18.26
N LEU A 339 17.16 -13.44 -18.06
CA LEU A 339 16.86 -12.17 -18.74
C LEU A 339 17.68 -11.01 -18.15
N LYS A 340 18.69 -10.50 -18.85
CA LYS A 340 19.33 -9.21 -18.49
C LYS A 340 18.69 -8.08 -19.32
N GLY A 341 18.30 -6.97 -18.69
CA GLY A 341 17.85 -5.74 -19.38
C GLY A 341 16.50 -5.13 -18.98
N TYR A 342 15.98 -5.42 -17.78
CA TYR A 342 14.79 -4.75 -17.23
C TYR A 342 15.20 -3.82 -16.10
N TYR A 343 14.58 -2.65 -16.05
CA TYR A 343 14.70 -1.73 -14.92
C TYR A 343 13.31 -1.46 -14.38
N THR A 344 13.18 -1.63 -13.07
CA THR A 344 12.00 -1.30 -12.28
C THR A 344 12.39 -0.16 -11.36
N PHE A 345 11.64 0.93 -11.41
CA PHE A 345 11.71 1.99 -10.41
C PHE A 345 10.57 1.74 -9.43
N GLU A 346 10.90 1.67 -8.16
CA GLU A 346 9.93 1.53 -7.09
C GLU A 346 10.06 2.73 -6.17
N ASP A 347 8.92 3.31 -5.84
CA ASP A 347 8.84 4.35 -4.82
C ASP A 347 8.03 3.87 -3.61
N ALA A 348 8.59 4.16 -2.45
CA ALA A 348 8.10 3.94 -1.09
C ALA A 348 7.26 2.66 -0.84
N THR A 349 7.89 1.61 -0.29
CA THR A 349 7.19 0.57 0.50
C THR A 349 7.29 0.88 1.99
N ASN A 350 6.35 1.65 2.52
CA ASN A 350 6.08 1.62 3.95
C ASN A 350 5.08 0.50 4.25
N TYR A 351 5.28 -0.18 5.38
CA TYR A 351 4.30 -1.16 5.86
C TYR A 351 3.34 -0.49 6.84
N THR A 352 2.06 -0.55 6.52
CA THR A 352 1.02 -0.07 7.43
C THR A 352 0.19 -1.24 7.92
N ASN A 353 0.10 -1.46 9.23
CA ASN A 353 -0.96 -2.33 9.76
C ASN A 353 -2.26 -1.52 9.81
N LEU A 354 -3.31 -2.07 9.21
CA LEU A 354 -4.63 -1.47 9.10
C LEU A 354 -5.65 -2.32 9.88
N TYR A 355 -6.26 -1.74 10.91
CA TYR A 355 -7.37 -2.37 11.62
C TYR A 355 -8.70 -1.80 11.13
N LEU A 356 -9.53 -2.64 10.49
CA LEU A 356 -10.88 -2.31 10.00
C LEU A 356 -11.89 -2.26 11.14
N ARG A 357 -11.63 -1.39 12.12
CA ARG A 357 -12.48 -1.13 13.28
C ARG A 357 -12.46 0.35 13.60
N ASN A 358 -13.61 0.84 14.02
CA ASN A 358 -13.80 2.15 14.63
C ASN A 358 -14.49 1.94 15.97
N HIS A 359 -14.29 2.88 16.89
CA HIS A 359 -14.93 2.87 18.19
C HIS A 359 -15.96 3.98 18.23
N SER A 360 -17.02 3.78 19.01
CA SER A 360 -17.98 4.83 19.27
C SER A 360 -18.61 4.69 20.65
N TYR A 361 -18.96 5.84 21.24
CA TYR A 361 -19.81 5.91 22.42
C TYR A 361 -20.83 7.03 22.27
N THR A 362 -21.89 6.98 23.07
CA THR A 362 -22.85 8.07 23.20
C THR A 362 -22.82 8.56 24.63
N VAL A 363 -22.79 9.89 24.80
CA VAL A 363 -22.78 10.54 26.10
C VAL A 363 -24.17 10.47 26.71
N GLU A 364 -24.28 10.03 27.96
CA GLU A 364 -25.54 10.04 28.68
C GLU A 364 -25.89 11.46 29.13
N SER A 365 -27.07 11.93 28.72
CA SER A 365 -27.64 13.21 29.18
C SER A 365 -28.05 13.15 30.65
N GLU A 366 -27.85 14.24 31.38
CA GLU A 366 -28.43 14.36 32.73
C GLU A 366 -29.96 14.30 32.63
N LYS A 367 -30.58 13.39 33.38
CA LYS A 367 -32.03 13.19 33.39
C LYS A 367 -32.78 14.23 34.23
#